data_AF-A0AA43BZ16-F1
#
_entry.id   AF-A0AA43BZ16-F1
#
_cell.length_a   1.000
_cell.length_b   1.000
_cell.length_c   1.000
_cell.angle_alpha   90.00
_cell.angle_beta   90.00
_cell.angle_gamma   90.00
#
_symmetry.space_group_name_H-M   'P 1'
#
loop_
_entity.id
_entity.type
_entity.pdbx_description
1 polymer ?
#
loop_
_entity_poly.entity_id
_entity_poly.type
_entity_poly.pdbx_seq_one_letter_code
_entity_poly.pdbx_strand_id
1 'polypeptide(L)'
;MRQRIGRGRPSLVHPVGSARRTNRYLVVWGAVVTLVLSGCGSEPLRELFGDDTPHQRYALRLAEAELDGTALGRDWIAAAESALEKPVTVAAPYREESYLDPREAMAVAYRIPLRNGQRLEVAFESAPDSGYRVFLDLFRAPRDSAATPRRVLSADSLERSLEYLARRDGEYLVRIQPELLRGGRYTITIVVEPSLQFPVSGHDTSAIRSRYGAPRDGGRRRHEGLDIFARRGTPVLAAASGYVRSTRPNNLGGNVIWLRDEMERTHYYAHLDSVVVFRGLAVEVGDTIGFVGNSGNARTTPPHLHFGVYQRGSFDPYPALYQVPTTPEAFSGNPDLIGRVARVSRERTRVREAPSGGSDVVAELARHTPVRVAAGSGPWYRVMLPDGTTGYVATGLTEPLDGPIGRQTVVAGTDLLTEPDPAAVAVDRFVMGTELDVLGVFGSFVFVQNSSGRLGWVSLD
;
A
#
# COMPACT_ATOMS: atom_id res chain seq x y z
N MET A 1 -61.53 14.78 -43.25
CA MET A 1 -62.54 15.75 -43.72
C MET A 1 -62.68 16.85 -42.66
N ARG A 2 -62.24 18.08 -42.98
CA ARG A 2 -62.47 19.43 -42.35
C ARG A 2 -62.19 19.62 -40.83
N GLN A 3 -61.23 20.45 -40.37
CA GLN A 3 -61.17 21.95 -40.32
C GLN A 3 -62.36 22.59 -39.54
N ARG A 4 -62.28 23.65 -38.70
CA ARG A 4 -61.28 24.69 -38.32
C ARG A 4 -61.94 25.67 -37.29
N ILE A 5 -61.14 26.19 -36.33
CA ILE A 5 -60.88 27.62 -35.99
C ILE A 5 -61.96 28.58 -35.39
N GLY A 6 -61.48 29.40 -34.41
CA GLY A 6 -61.75 30.86 -34.28
C GLY A 6 -61.51 31.39 -32.85
N ARG A 7 -60.38 32.08 -32.51
CA ARG A 7 -60.04 33.55 -32.59
C ARG A 7 -60.85 34.43 -31.62
N GLY A 8 -60.37 35.49 -30.93
CA GLY A 8 -59.12 36.28 -30.86
C GLY A 8 -59.15 37.19 -29.58
N ARG A 9 -58.02 37.63 -28.97
CA ARG A 9 -57.17 38.83 -29.20
C ARG A 9 -57.78 40.20 -28.73
N PRO A 10 -56.99 41.27 -28.42
CA PRO A 10 -56.34 41.60 -27.11
C PRO A 10 -56.48 43.12 -26.71
N SER A 11 -55.43 43.73 -26.10
CA SER A 11 -55.08 45.17 -25.87
C SER A 11 -55.58 45.82 -24.54
N LEU A 12 -54.92 46.75 -23.78
CA LEU A 12 -53.71 47.62 -23.89
C LEU A 12 -53.45 48.37 -22.52
N VAL A 13 -52.16 48.64 -22.19
CA VAL A 13 -51.51 49.84 -21.54
C VAL A 13 -51.59 50.17 -20.01
N HIS A 14 -50.37 50.37 -19.46
CA HIS A 14 -49.76 51.00 -18.26
C HIS A 14 -50.23 52.43 -17.80
N PRO A 15 -49.55 53.15 -16.85
CA PRO A 15 -49.18 52.92 -15.44
C PRO A 15 -49.47 54.20 -14.55
N VAL A 16 -48.66 54.50 -13.51
CA VAL A 16 -48.63 55.68 -12.57
C VAL A 16 -49.27 55.35 -11.20
N GLY A 17 -48.75 55.66 -10.01
CA GLY A 17 -47.57 56.39 -9.54
C GLY A 17 -47.87 57.08 -8.19
N SER A 18 -46.98 56.87 -7.21
CA SER A 18 -46.67 57.77 -6.07
C SER A 18 -47.47 57.77 -4.73
N ALA A 19 -46.69 57.48 -3.66
CA ALA A 19 -46.39 58.35 -2.50
C ALA A 19 -47.26 58.38 -1.21
N ARG A 20 -46.61 57.86 -0.14
CA ARG A 20 -46.39 58.42 1.24
C ARG A 20 -47.51 58.40 2.30
N ARG A 21 -47.26 57.65 3.40
CA ARG A 21 -46.99 58.15 4.79
C ARG A 21 -46.95 56.97 5.81
N THR A 22 -45.77 56.61 6.34
CA THR A 22 -45.25 56.85 7.71
C THR A 22 -45.84 56.01 8.86
N ASN A 23 -45.07 55.04 9.39
CA ASN A 23 -44.60 54.90 10.80
C ASN A 23 -43.75 53.61 10.91
N ARG A 24 -42.43 53.68 11.05
CA ARG A 24 -41.62 53.74 12.30
C ARG A 24 -41.59 52.44 13.12
N TYR A 25 -40.62 51.58 12.80
CA TYR A 25 -39.67 50.85 13.68
C TYR A 25 -38.51 50.45 12.73
N LEU A 26 -37.36 51.14 12.62
CA LEU A 26 -36.15 51.06 13.48
C LEU A 26 -36.01 49.64 14.05
N VAL A 27 -35.16 48.77 13.48
CA VAL A 27 -33.72 48.67 13.81
C VAL A 27 -32.83 48.50 12.57
N VAL A 28 -31.64 49.06 12.74
CA VAL A 28 -30.54 49.43 11.84
C VAL A 28 -29.57 48.27 11.56
N TRP A 29 -29.17 48.15 10.29
CA TRP A 29 -27.84 47.79 9.72
C TRP A 29 -27.13 46.50 10.19
N GLY A 30 -26.60 45.64 9.31
CA GLY A 30 -25.62 45.98 8.30
C GLY A 30 -24.24 46.11 8.95
N ALA A 31 -23.55 44.99 9.15
CA ALA A 31 -22.15 44.98 9.57
C ALA A 31 -21.34 44.05 8.66
N VAL A 32 -20.55 44.70 7.80
CA VAL A 32 -19.32 44.18 7.18
C VAL A 32 -18.44 43.64 8.31
N VAL A 33 -18.09 42.34 8.26
CA VAL A 33 -17.02 41.81 9.10
C VAL A 33 -15.74 41.85 8.29
N THR A 34 -15.02 42.96 8.48
CA THR A 34 -13.59 43.10 8.20
C THR A 34 -12.86 42.17 9.18
N LEU A 35 -12.26 41.08 8.71
CA LEU A 35 -11.45 40.21 9.56
C LEU A 35 -10.02 40.73 9.55
N VAL A 36 -9.73 41.61 10.52
CA VAL A 36 -8.40 42.10 10.82
C VAL A 36 -7.63 41.00 11.57
N LEU A 37 -6.48 40.64 11.00
CA LEU A 37 -5.42 39.87 11.64
C LEU A 37 -4.89 40.62 12.86
N SER A 38 -5.08 40.09 14.08
CA SER A 38 -4.13 40.17 15.21
C SER A 38 -4.75 39.62 16.49
N GLY A 39 -4.09 38.62 17.11
CA GLY A 39 -4.31 38.29 18.53
C GLY A 39 -4.57 36.81 18.83
N CYS A 40 -3.53 36.15 19.33
CA CYS A 40 -3.40 34.79 19.83
C CYS A 40 -4.65 34.08 20.42
N GLY A 41 -4.80 32.81 20.00
CA GLY A 41 -5.32 31.74 20.85
C GLY A 41 -6.81 31.45 20.70
N SER A 42 -7.16 30.57 19.76
CA SER A 42 -7.95 29.35 19.99
C SER A 42 -8.50 28.80 18.68
N GLU A 43 -8.43 27.47 18.59
CA GLU A 43 -8.84 26.59 17.50
C GLU A 43 -10.32 26.79 17.15
N PRO A 44 -10.64 26.98 15.86
CA PRO A 44 -11.57 26.03 15.23
C PRO A 44 -11.32 25.89 13.71
N LEU A 45 -10.20 25.27 13.32
CA LEU A 45 -10.00 24.77 11.94
C LEU A 45 -9.22 23.44 11.86
N ARG A 46 -8.71 22.93 12.99
CA ARG A 46 -7.90 21.70 13.07
C ARG A 46 -8.68 20.39 12.84
N GLU A 47 -10.00 20.39 12.97
CA GLU A 47 -10.79 19.17 12.69
C GLU A 47 -11.00 18.88 11.19
N LEU A 48 -10.70 19.84 10.30
CA LEU A 48 -10.78 19.66 8.84
C LEU A 48 -9.41 19.41 8.17
N PHE A 49 -8.32 19.66 8.89
CA PHE A 49 -6.94 19.43 8.44
C PHE A 49 -6.23 18.63 9.54
N GLY A 50 -6.16 17.31 9.38
CA GLY A 50 -5.44 16.45 10.32
C GLY A 50 -3.98 16.90 10.47
N ASP A 51 -3.43 16.69 11.66
CA ASP A 51 -2.04 17.03 11.98
C ASP A 51 -1.08 16.55 10.88
N ASP A 52 -0.11 17.40 10.54
CA ASP A 52 0.93 17.08 9.55
C ASP A 52 1.64 15.77 9.93
N THR A 53 1.81 14.89 8.95
CA THR A 53 2.52 13.63 9.16
C THR A 53 4.00 13.87 9.49
N PRO A 54 4.73 12.92 10.09
CA PRO A 54 6.16 13.06 10.28
C PRO A 54 6.93 13.42 9.00
N HIS A 55 6.52 12.84 7.85
CA HIS A 55 7.05 13.19 6.53
C HIS A 55 6.78 14.65 6.17
N GLN A 56 5.53 15.11 6.29
CA GLN A 56 5.15 16.49 5.97
C GLN A 56 5.84 17.50 6.89
N ARG A 57 5.93 17.21 8.19
CA ARG A 57 6.67 18.03 9.16
C ARG A 57 8.16 18.12 8.82
N TYR A 58 8.76 17.04 8.32
CA TYR A 58 10.14 17.09 7.86
C TYR A 58 10.29 17.94 6.60
N ALA A 59 9.39 17.80 5.63
CA ALA A 59 9.37 18.64 4.43
C ALA A 59 9.24 20.13 4.79
N LEU A 60 8.35 20.48 5.74
CA LEU A 60 8.22 21.84 6.25
C LEU A 60 9.51 22.33 6.92
N ARG A 61 10.18 21.49 7.72
CA ARG A 61 11.48 21.85 8.33
C ARG A 61 12.58 22.06 7.28
N LEU A 62 12.58 21.31 6.18
CA LEU A 62 13.49 21.57 5.06
C LEU A 62 13.19 22.94 4.43
N ALA A 63 11.93 23.29 4.25
CA ALA A 63 11.52 24.58 3.72
C ALA A 63 11.85 25.75 4.66
N GLU A 64 11.60 25.59 5.97
CA GLU A 64 11.99 26.57 6.99
C GLU A 64 13.51 26.79 7.04
N ALA A 65 14.30 25.77 6.71
CA ALA A 65 15.75 25.85 6.61
C ALA A 65 16.25 26.28 5.21
N GLU A 66 15.34 26.66 4.29
CA GLU A 66 15.64 27.02 2.89
C GLU A 66 16.38 25.91 2.11
N LEU A 67 16.24 24.66 2.54
CA LEU A 67 16.88 23.50 1.92
C LEU A 67 16.02 22.90 0.81
N ASP A 68 14.70 23.09 0.82
CA ASP A 68 13.77 22.64 -0.22
C ASP A 68 14.07 23.30 -1.59
N GLY A 69 14.61 24.51 -1.60
CA GLY A 69 15.10 25.22 -2.78
C GLY A 69 16.48 24.74 -3.29
N THR A 70 17.16 23.84 -2.59
CA THR A 70 18.40 23.24 -3.07
C THR A 70 18.13 22.08 -4.03
N ALA A 71 19.11 21.67 -4.84
CA ALA A 71 18.96 20.49 -5.69
C ALA A 71 18.56 19.24 -4.86
N LEU A 72 19.29 19.01 -3.78
CA LEU A 72 19.09 17.84 -2.93
C LEU A 72 17.73 17.85 -2.20
N GLY A 73 17.27 19.02 -1.75
CA GLY A 73 15.94 19.15 -1.13
C GLY A 73 14.80 18.91 -2.13
N ARG A 74 14.91 19.46 -3.36
CA ARG A 74 13.97 19.17 -4.44
C ARG A 74 13.97 17.68 -4.80
N ASP A 75 15.14 17.07 -4.90
CA ASP A 75 15.28 15.65 -5.22
C ASP A 75 14.64 14.77 -4.13
N TRP A 76 14.72 15.17 -2.86
CA TRP A 76 14.04 14.46 -1.77
C TRP A 76 12.52 14.52 -1.87
N ILE A 77 11.96 15.67 -2.22
CA ILE A 77 10.52 15.80 -2.46
C ILE A 77 10.12 14.98 -3.70
N ALA A 78 10.86 15.11 -4.80
CA ALA A 78 10.59 14.40 -6.05
C ALA A 78 10.71 12.88 -5.90
N ALA A 79 11.67 12.38 -5.11
CA ALA A 79 11.81 10.96 -4.81
C ALA A 79 10.56 10.42 -4.08
N ALA A 80 10.01 11.21 -3.16
CA ALA A 80 8.81 10.86 -2.41
C ALA A 80 7.57 10.66 -3.29
N GLU A 81 7.45 11.45 -4.37
CA GLU A 81 6.38 11.39 -5.36
C GLU A 81 6.63 10.26 -6.36
N SER A 82 7.83 10.20 -6.93
CA SER A 82 8.26 9.18 -7.90
C SER A 82 8.08 7.75 -7.35
N ALA A 83 8.38 7.54 -6.07
CA ALA A 83 8.18 6.24 -5.41
C ALA A 83 6.70 5.80 -5.44
N LEU A 84 5.74 6.73 -5.31
CA LEU A 84 4.31 6.43 -5.36
C LEU A 84 3.81 6.18 -6.79
N GLU A 85 4.46 6.78 -7.79
CA GLU A 85 4.17 6.56 -9.22
C GLU A 85 4.68 5.20 -9.70
N LYS A 86 5.87 4.80 -9.23
CA LYS A 86 6.55 3.55 -9.64
C LYS A 86 6.81 2.62 -8.45
N PRO A 87 5.76 2.15 -7.75
CA PRO A 87 5.93 1.27 -6.59
C PRO A 87 6.36 -0.14 -7.02
N VAL A 88 7.09 -0.82 -6.15
CA VAL A 88 7.42 -2.24 -6.26
C VAL A 88 6.18 -3.05 -5.90
N THR A 89 5.68 -3.89 -6.81
CA THR A 89 4.52 -4.74 -6.54
C THR A 89 4.95 -5.99 -5.78
N VAL A 90 4.33 -6.27 -4.63
CA VAL A 90 4.67 -7.40 -3.76
C VAL A 90 3.43 -8.17 -3.32
N ALA A 91 3.62 -9.45 -3.03
CA ALA A 91 2.59 -10.30 -2.43
C ALA A 91 2.99 -10.65 -0.99
N ALA A 92 2.06 -10.50 -0.04
CA ALA A 92 2.29 -10.86 1.35
C ALA A 92 2.16 -12.39 1.56
N PRO A 93 2.95 -12.99 2.48
CA PRO A 93 3.96 -12.35 3.30
C PRO A 93 5.21 -12.00 2.47
N TYR A 94 5.79 -10.83 2.70
CA TYR A 94 6.96 -10.33 1.98
C TYR A 94 8.04 -9.90 2.97
N ARG A 95 9.29 -10.25 2.67
CA ARG A 95 10.48 -9.74 3.38
C ARG A 95 11.54 -9.35 2.38
N GLU A 96 12.17 -8.21 2.61
CA GLU A 96 13.26 -7.71 1.79
C GLU A 96 14.34 -7.09 2.68
N GLU A 97 15.59 -7.46 2.41
CA GLU A 97 16.78 -6.76 2.92
C GLU A 97 17.22 -5.75 1.87
N SER A 98 17.42 -4.51 2.25
CA SER A 98 17.62 -3.40 1.31
C SER A 98 18.59 -2.37 1.88
N TYR A 99 18.95 -1.38 1.05
CA TYR A 99 19.89 -0.32 1.39
C TYR A 99 19.39 1.03 0.90
N LEU A 100 19.37 2.01 1.80
CA LEU A 100 19.15 3.41 1.49
C LEU A 100 20.51 4.09 1.39
N ASP A 101 20.93 4.52 0.19
CA ASP A 101 22.21 5.23 0.04
C ASP A 101 22.07 6.65 0.61
N PRO A 102 22.82 7.03 1.67
CA PRO A 102 22.73 8.36 2.26
C PRO A 102 23.24 9.47 1.34
N ARG A 103 23.80 9.16 0.17
CA ARG A 103 24.25 10.16 -0.81
C ARG A 103 23.18 10.48 -1.85
N GLU A 104 22.14 9.67 -1.94
CA GLU A 104 21.05 9.81 -2.90
C GLU A 104 19.77 10.20 -2.16
N ALA A 105 19.00 11.13 -2.72
CA ALA A 105 17.66 11.39 -2.22
C ALA A 105 16.73 10.27 -2.71
N MET A 106 16.40 9.33 -1.82
CA MET A 106 15.67 8.11 -2.19
C MET A 106 14.34 7.99 -1.45
N ALA A 107 13.38 7.35 -2.09
CA ALA A 107 12.21 6.77 -1.44
C ALA A 107 11.83 5.48 -2.19
N VAL A 108 11.22 4.54 -1.48
CA VAL A 108 10.71 3.29 -2.06
C VAL A 108 9.28 3.13 -1.63
N ALA A 109 8.38 2.75 -2.54
CA ALA A 109 7.03 2.35 -2.18
C ALA A 109 6.74 0.92 -2.61
N TYR A 110 5.95 0.22 -1.80
CA TYR A 110 5.51 -1.16 -2.05
C TYR A 110 4.00 -1.15 -2.28
N ARG A 111 3.57 -1.73 -3.40
CA ARG A 111 2.15 -1.91 -3.73
C ARG A 111 1.69 -3.28 -3.26
N ILE A 112 0.66 -3.28 -2.41
CA ILE A 112 0.07 -4.49 -1.82
C ILE A 112 -1.45 -4.46 -2.02
N PRO A 113 -2.06 -5.52 -2.58
CA PRO A 113 -3.51 -5.65 -2.65
C PRO A 113 -4.08 -6.02 -1.28
N LEU A 114 -5.05 -5.27 -0.79
CA LEU A 114 -5.79 -5.60 0.44
C LEU A 114 -7.29 -5.71 0.17
N ARG A 115 -7.92 -6.65 0.87
CA ARG A 115 -9.37 -6.84 0.91
C ARG A 115 -9.95 -6.27 2.20
N ASN A 116 -11.20 -5.84 2.14
CA ASN A 116 -11.92 -5.40 3.32
C ASN A 116 -11.89 -6.49 4.42
N GLY A 117 -11.48 -6.10 5.63
CA GLY A 117 -11.34 -6.98 6.77
C GLY A 117 -9.97 -7.64 6.93
N GLN A 118 -9.01 -7.41 6.04
CA GLN A 118 -7.61 -7.82 6.25
C GLN A 118 -6.83 -6.77 7.05
N ARG A 119 -5.94 -7.21 7.92
CA ARG A 119 -5.00 -6.36 8.66
C ARG A 119 -3.64 -6.42 7.98
N LEU A 120 -3.12 -5.26 7.60
CA LEU A 120 -1.76 -5.08 7.12
C LEU A 120 -0.87 -4.79 8.33
N GLU A 121 0.27 -5.47 8.39
CA GLU A 121 1.35 -5.18 9.33
C GLU A 121 2.63 -4.96 8.53
N VAL A 122 3.29 -3.84 8.80
CA VAL A 122 4.57 -3.48 8.20
C VAL A 122 5.55 -3.29 9.33
N ALA A 123 6.70 -3.98 9.28
CA ALA A 123 7.80 -3.78 10.21
C ALA A 123 9.04 -3.31 9.43
N PHE A 124 9.74 -2.33 10.00
CA PHE A 124 10.97 -1.77 9.49
C PHE A 124 12.08 -1.97 10.53
N GLU A 125 13.11 -2.71 10.17
CA GLU A 125 14.23 -3.00 11.05
C GLU A 125 15.52 -2.44 10.43
N SER A 126 16.20 -1.56 11.13
CA SER A 126 17.55 -1.11 10.77
C SER A 126 18.56 -1.55 11.84
N ALA A 127 19.85 -1.49 11.50
CA ALA A 127 20.90 -1.77 12.48
C ALA A 127 20.73 -0.88 13.74
N PRO A 128 20.92 -1.42 14.96
CA PRO A 128 20.64 -0.72 16.23
C PRO A 128 21.26 0.68 16.34
N ASP A 129 22.47 0.86 15.80
CA ASP A 129 23.23 2.11 15.89
C ASP A 129 23.21 2.95 14.60
N SER A 130 22.31 2.62 13.67
CA SER A 130 22.26 3.31 12.38
C SER A 130 21.90 4.79 12.48
N GLY A 131 21.22 5.20 13.57
CA GLY A 131 20.96 6.60 13.92
C GLY A 131 20.03 7.37 12.97
N TYR A 132 19.61 6.77 11.86
CA TYR A 132 18.70 7.39 10.90
C TYR A 132 17.24 7.02 11.16
N ARG A 133 16.37 7.96 10.83
CA ARG A 133 14.92 7.78 10.87
C ARG A 133 14.38 7.56 9.48
N VAL A 134 13.24 6.88 9.41
CA VAL A 134 12.44 6.77 8.19
C VAL A 134 11.04 7.25 8.45
N PHE A 135 10.42 7.77 7.40
CA PHE A 135 9.00 8.06 7.34
C PHE A 135 8.30 6.86 6.71
N LEU A 136 7.35 6.28 7.45
CA LEU A 136 6.50 5.19 7.00
C LEU A 136 5.09 5.73 6.78
N ASP A 137 4.69 5.79 5.51
CA ASP A 137 3.38 6.30 5.11
C ASP A 137 2.60 5.20 4.38
N LEU A 138 1.31 5.06 4.71
CA LEU A 138 0.37 4.22 4.01
C LEU A 138 -0.59 5.07 3.18
N PHE A 139 -0.68 4.76 1.89
CA PHE A 139 -1.61 5.35 0.95
C PHE A 139 -2.56 4.27 0.43
N ARG A 140 -3.76 4.69 0.03
CA ARG A 140 -4.65 3.89 -0.80
C ARG A 140 -4.56 4.41 -2.21
N ALA A 141 -4.14 3.53 -3.13
CA ALA A 141 -4.11 3.88 -4.53
C ALA A 141 -5.56 3.97 -5.07
N PRO A 142 -5.85 4.93 -5.93
CA PRO A 142 -7.13 4.99 -6.63
C PRO A 142 -7.25 3.82 -7.60
N ARG A 143 -8.51 3.51 -7.99
CA ARG A 143 -8.77 2.50 -9.05
C ARG A 143 -8.34 2.99 -10.43
N ASP A 144 -8.37 4.31 -10.61
CA ASP A 144 -7.86 5.00 -11.79
C ASP A 144 -6.40 5.39 -11.54
N SER A 145 -5.48 4.90 -12.35
CA SER A 145 -4.04 5.15 -12.20
C SER A 145 -3.65 6.61 -12.43
N ALA A 146 -4.53 7.43 -13.03
CA ALA A 146 -4.27 8.87 -13.23
C ALA A 146 -4.56 9.72 -11.97
N ALA A 147 -5.22 9.17 -10.96
CA ALA A 147 -5.52 9.90 -9.73
C ALA A 147 -4.40 9.73 -8.69
N THR A 148 -4.22 10.74 -7.83
CA THR A 148 -3.20 10.71 -6.78
C THR A 148 -3.56 9.73 -5.66
N PRO A 149 -2.59 8.93 -5.16
CA PRO A 149 -2.78 8.11 -3.97
C PRO A 149 -3.23 8.95 -2.77
N ARG A 150 -4.29 8.50 -2.11
CA ARG A 150 -4.80 9.18 -0.92
C ARG A 150 -4.17 8.57 0.31
N ARG A 151 -3.48 9.39 1.12
CA ARG A 151 -2.93 8.95 2.40
C ARG A 151 -4.02 8.39 3.32
N VAL A 152 -3.68 7.34 4.03
CA VAL A 152 -4.55 6.61 4.96
C VAL A 152 -4.01 6.67 6.39
N LEU A 153 -2.71 6.48 6.56
CA LEU A 153 -2.03 6.42 7.86
C LEU A 153 -0.57 6.82 7.69
N SER A 154 0.05 7.31 8.74
CA SER A 154 1.51 7.47 8.86
C SER A 154 1.93 7.01 10.24
N ALA A 155 3.02 6.26 10.35
CA ALA A 155 3.60 5.91 11.65
C ALA A 155 4.43 7.08 12.19
N ASP A 156 4.66 7.13 13.51
CA ASP A 156 5.70 8.00 14.04
C ASP A 156 7.05 7.62 13.40
N SER A 157 7.90 8.59 13.10
CA SER A 157 9.29 8.35 12.68
C SER A 157 10.13 7.51 13.66
N LEU A 158 9.69 7.40 14.92
CA LEU A 158 10.28 6.52 15.94
C LEU A 158 9.64 5.13 15.95
N GLU A 159 8.40 5.01 15.47
CA GLU A 159 7.71 3.73 15.37
C GLU A 159 8.25 2.97 14.16
N ARG A 160 8.89 1.84 14.46
CA ARG A 160 9.49 0.94 13.47
C ARG A 160 8.45 -0.01 12.85
N SER A 161 7.16 0.29 12.99
CA SER A 161 6.08 -0.51 12.45
C SER A 161 4.84 0.32 12.13
N LEU A 162 3.97 -0.23 11.28
CA LEU A 162 2.67 0.31 10.91
C LEU A 162 1.66 -0.82 10.84
N GLU A 163 0.51 -0.64 11.51
CA GLU A 163 -0.62 -1.57 11.45
C GLU A 163 -1.85 -0.89 10.87
N TYR A 164 -2.57 -1.57 9.98
CA TYR A 164 -3.77 -1.02 9.36
C TYR A 164 -4.82 -2.07 9.04
N LEU A 165 -6.04 -1.89 9.58
CA LEU A 165 -7.20 -2.67 9.13
C LEU A 165 -7.80 -2.08 7.86
N ALA A 166 -7.73 -2.84 6.76
CA ALA A 166 -8.36 -2.49 5.50
C ALA A 166 -9.89 -2.46 5.63
N ARG A 167 -10.48 -1.28 5.41
CA ARG A 167 -11.95 -1.08 5.43
C ARG A 167 -12.60 -1.17 4.04
N ARG A 168 -11.77 -1.32 3.01
CA ARG A 168 -12.19 -1.36 1.60
C ARG A 168 -11.17 -2.15 0.81
N ASP A 169 -11.67 -2.90 -0.16
CA ASP A 169 -10.86 -3.48 -1.22
C ASP A 169 -10.10 -2.39 -1.99
N GLY A 170 -8.85 -2.71 -2.34
CA GLY A 170 -8.04 -1.91 -3.25
C GLY A 170 -6.55 -2.17 -3.09
N GLU A 171 -5.79 -1.43 -3.88
CA GLU A 171 -4.34 -1.38 -3.79
C GLU A 171 -3.92 -0.36 -2.74
N TYR A 172 -2.93 -0.73 -1.93
CA TYR A 172 -2.34 0.14 -0.92
C TYR A 172 -0.84 0.28 -1.19
N LEU A 173 -0.29 1.46 -0.92
CA LEU A 173 1.11 1.79 -1.12
C LEU A 173 1.74 2.08 0.24
N VAL A 174 2.78 1.33 0.60
CA VAL A 174 3.61 1.60 1.78
C VAL A 174 4.86 2.32 1.30
N ARG A 175 5.01 3.60 1.62
CA ARG A 175 6.21 4.38 1.29
C ARG A 175 7.16 4.41 2.48
N ILE A 176 8.43 4.16 2.19
CA ILE A 176 9.56 4.37 3.10
C ILE A 176 10.43 5.47 2.51
N GLN A 177 10.77 6.45 3.33
CA GLN A 177 11.72 7.48 2.95
C GLN A 177 12.58 7.89 4.15
N PRO A 178 13.92 7.88 4.06
CA PRO A 178 14.77 8.40 5.12
C PRO A 178 14.77 9.93 5.15
N GLU A 179 15.28 10.50 6.23
CA GLU A 179 15.71 11.90 6.26
C GLU A 179 16.78 12.18 5.20
N LEU A 180 16.92 13.45 4.80
CA LEU A 180 17.91 13.86 3.83
C LEU A 180 19.33 13.54 4.31
N LEU A 181 20.15 12.98 3.42
CA LEU A 181 21.53 12.53 3.70
C LEU A 181 21.65 11.48 4.81
N ARG A 182 20.63 10.64 4.95
CA ARG A 182 20.58 9.56 5.93
C ARG A 182 20.12 8.28 5.26
N GLY A 183 20.63 7.15 5.75
CA GLY A 183 20.36 5.85 5.16
C GLY A 183 21.28 4.78 5.71
N GLY A 184 21.03 3.56 5.27
CA GLY A 184 21.76 2.37 5.66
C GLY A 184 21.00 1.12 5.28
N ARG A 185 21.50 -0.02 5.74
CA ARG A 185 20.81 -1.30 5.57
C ARG A 185 19.55 -1.35 6.43
N TYR A 186 18.51 -1.95 5.88
CA TYR A 186 17.27 -2.23 6.59
C TYR A 186 16.64 -3.53 6.09
N THR A 187 15.77 -4.09 6.91
CA THR A 187 14.82 -5.13 6.53
C THR A 187 13.43 -4.54 6.60
N ILE A 188 12.63 -4.77 5.56
CA ILE A 188 11.18 -4.56 5.64
C ILE A 188 10.48 -5.91 5.61
N THR A 189 9.50 -6.07 6.51
CA THR A 189 8.58 -7.19 6.55
C THR A 189 7.16 -6.68 6.36
N ILE A 190 6.41 -7.26 5.43
CA ILE A 190 5.02 -6.92 5.15
C ILE A 190 4.19 -8.19 5.26
N VAL A 191 3.26 -8.21 6.21
CA VAL A 191 2.36 -9.34 6.46
C VAL A 191 0.93 -8.86 6.34
N VAL A 192 0.07 -9.75 5.84
CA VAL A 192 -1.38 -9.53 5.79
C VAL A 192 -2.06 -10.64 6.58
N GLU A 193 -2.73 -10.25 7.65
CA GLU A 193 -3.35 -11.16 8.60
C GLU A 193 -4.89 -11.07 8.57
N PRO A 194 -5.59 -12.14 8.98
CA PRO A 194 -7.00 -12.04 9.30
C PRO A 194 -7.22 -11.04 10.46
N SER A 195 -8.30 -10.27 10.39
CA SER A 195 -8.70 -9.40 11.50
C SER A 195 -9.72 -10.02 12.45
N LEU A 196 -10.21 -11.22 12.13
CA LEU A 196 -11.22 -11.93 12.90
C LEU A 196 -10.75 -13.34 13.23
N GLN A 197 -11.11 -13.78 14.42
CA GLN A 197 -10.97 -15.18 14.83
C GLN A 197 -11.94 -16.05 14.03
N PHE A 198 -11.51 -17.25 13.68
CA PHE A 198 -12.39 -18.22 13.03
C PHE A 198 -13.54 -18.61 13.99
N PRO A 199 -14.81 -18.44 13.60
CA PRO A 199 -15.93 -18.44 14.54
C PRO A 199 -16.45 -19.85 14.92
N VAL A 200 -15.75 -20.91 14.52
CA VAL A 200 -16.10 -22.30 14.86
C VAL A 200 -14.87 -22.99 15.42
N SER A 201 -14.98 -23.50 16.65
CA SER A 201 -13.86 -24.12 17.36
C SER A 201 -13.30 -25.32 16.59
N GLY A 202 -11.97 -25.39 16.46
CA GLY A 202 -11.25 -26.49 15.81
C GLY A 202 -11.45 -26.58 14.29
N HIS A 203 -11.93 -25.53 13.63
CA HIS A 203 -12.13 -25.47 12.19
C HIS A 203 -11.40 -24.26 11.59
N ASP A 204 -11.25 -24.28 10.27
CA ASP A 204 -10.64 -23.21 9.48
C ASP A 204 -11.43 -22.98 8.17
N THR A 205 -10.89 -22.15 7.28
CA THR A 205 -11.54 -21.79 6.01
C THR A 205 -11.86 -22.97 5.09
N SER A 206 -11.26 -24.16 5.28
CA SER A 206 -11.62 -25.38 4.55
C SER A 206 -13.03 -25.90 4.87
N ALA A 207 -13.60 -25.50 6.02
CA ALA A 207 -14.96 -25.82 6.44
C ALA A 207 -16.03 -24.96 5.75
N ILE A 208 -15.63 -23.92 5.00
CA ILE A 208 -16.55 -23.04 4.27
C ILE A 208 -17.01 -23.74 2.99
N ARG A 209 -18.32 -24.00 2.87
CA ARG A 209 -18.90 -24.65 1.67
C ARG A 209 -19.85 -23.74 0.88
N SER A 210 -20.31 -22.63 1.46
CA SER A 210 -21.05 -21.60 0.74
C SER A 210 -20.44 -20.24 1.01
N ARG A 211 -20.09 -19.51 -0.06
CA ARG A 211 -19.40 -18.22 0.01
C ARG A 211 -20.36 -17.04 -0.14
N TYR A 212 -19.88 -15.86 0.24
CA TYR A 212 -20.58 -14.61 0.02
C TYR A 212 -20.95 -14.42 -1.46
N GLY A 213 -22.11 -13.83 -1.72
CA GLY A 213 -22.59 -13.56 -3.07
C GLY A 213 -23.22 -14.75 -3.80
N ALA A 214 -23.12 -15.98 -3.26
CA ALA A 214 -23.72 -17.18 -3.85
C ALA A 214 -25.24 -16.99 -4.07
N PRO A 215 -25.81 -17.50 -5.17
CA PRO A 215 -27.23 -17.34 -5.47
C PRO A 215 -28.07 -18.11 -4.45
N ARG A 216 -29.18 -17.51 -4.05
CA ARG A 216 -30.11 -18.08 -3.10
C ARG A 216 -31.56 -17.88 -3.56
N ASP A 217 -32.46 -18.75 -3.12
CA ASP A 217 -33.88 -18.77 -3.50
C ASP A 217 -34.09 -18.68 -5.03
N GLY A 218 -33.38 -19.54 -5.78
CA GLY A 218 -33.43 -19.54 -7.25
C GLY A 218 -32.80 -18.31 -7.90
N GLY A 219 -31.90 -17.60 -7.20
CA GLY A 219 -31.19 -16.42 -7.70
C GLY A 219 -31.83 -15.07 -7.31
N ARG A 220 -32.93 -15.07 -6.54
CA ARG A 220 -33.63 -13.85 -6.11
C ARG A 220 -32.90 -13.08 -5.01
N ARG A 221 -32.06 -13.76 -4.23
CA ARG A 221 -31.20 -13.15 -3.21
C ARG A 221 -29.76 -13.64 -3.34
N ARG A 222 -28.83 -12.86 -2.80
CA ARG A 222 -27.43 -13.22 -2.65
C ARG A 222 -27.18 -13.67 -1.22
N HIS A 223 -26.20 -14.55 -1.05
CA HIS A 223 -25.74 -14.96 0.26
C HIS A 223 -24.94 -13.85 0.93
N GLU A 224 -25.37 -13.35 2.09
CA GLU A 224 -24.75 -12.22 2.81
C GLU A 224 -23.76 -12.66 3.91
N GLY A 225 -23.14 -13.83 3.73
CA GLY A 225 -22.22 -14.40 4.70
C GLY A 225 -21.50 -15.63 4.18
N LEU A 226 -21.03 -16.46 5.11
CA LEU A 226 -20.36 -17.73 4.87
C LEU A 226 -21.09 -18.84 5.63
N ASP A 227 -21.26 -19.99 4.99
CA ASP A 227 -21.76 -21.18 5.68
C ASP A 227 -20.57 -22.08 6.03
N ILE A 228 -20.31 -22.20 7.32
CA ILE A 228 -19.19 -22.95 7.91
C ILE A 228 -19.75 -24.25 8.50
N PHE A 229 -19.43 -25.38 7.86
CA PHE A 229 -19.99 -26.67 8.22
C PHE A 229 -19.21 -27.31 9.37
N ALA A 230 -19.92 -27.76 10.39
CA ALA A 230 -19.38 -28.46 11.55
C ALA A 230 -20.46 -29.35 12.17
N ARG A 231 -20.09 -30.25 13.09
CA ARG A 231 -21.07 -31.10 13.77
C ARG A 231 -22.02 -30.22 14.62
N ARG A 232 -23.28 -30.64 14.76
CA ARG A 232 -24.19 -30.01 15.73
C ARG A 232 -23.55 -30.06 17.11
N GLY A 233 -23.64 -28.97 17.87
CA GLY A 233 -23.05 -28.87 19.20
C GLY A 233 -21.58 -28.44 19.19
N THR A 234 -20.94 -28.25 18.03
CA THR A 234 -19.59 -27.65 17.98
C THR A 234 -19.65 -26.21 18.52
N PRO A 235 -18.72 -25.79 19.39
CA PRO A 235 -18.71 -24.42 19.92
C PRO A 235 -18.57 -23.36 18.81
N VAL A 236 -19.44 -22.35 18.87
CA VAL A 236 -19.34 -21.11 18.08
C VAL A 236 -18.65 -20.07 18.93
N LEU A 237 -17.58 -19.48 18.38
CA LEU A 237 -16.71 -18.55 19.07
C LEU A 237 -17.00 -17.10 18.63
N ALA A 238 -16.80 -16.14 19.52
CA ALA A 238 -16.81 -14.73 19.19
C ALA A 238 -15.63 -14.40 18.24
N ALA A 239 -15.93 -13.98 17.03
CA ALA A 239 -14.94 -13.63 15.99
C ALA A 239 -14.19 -12.32 16.30
N ALA A 240 -14.75 -11.46 17.14
CA ALA A 240 -14.21 -10.16 17.58
C ALA A 240 -14.64 -9.90 19.02
N SER A 241 -13.84 -9.15 19.79
CA SER A 241 -14.28 -8.59 21.07
C SER A 241 -15.39 -7.57 20.84
N GLY A 242 -16.34 -7.48 21.79
CA GLY A 242 -17.44 -6.54 21.69
C GLY A 242 -18.58 -6.87 22.64
N TYR A 243 -19.79 -6.41 22.30
CA TYR A 243 -20.98 -6.64 23.11
C TYR A 243 -22.14 -7.25 22.32
N VAL A 244 -22.88 -8.14 22.97
CA VAL A 244 -24.04 -8.81 22.37
C VAL A 244 -25.19 -7.81 22.23
N ARG A 245 -25.53 -7.44 21.01
CA ARG A 245 -26.61 -6.51 20.68
C ARG A 245 -28.00 -7.17 20.81
N SER A 246 -28.12 -8.43 20.40
CA SER A 246 -29.39 -9.16 20.41
C SER A 246 -29.17 -10.66 20.27
N THR A 247 -30.01 -11.45 20.94
CA THR A 247 -30.12 -12.91 20.80
C THR A 247 -31.53 -13.36 20.43
N ARG A 248 -32.38 -12.42 19.98
CA ARG A 248 -33.78 -12.72 19.62
C ARG A 248 -33.83 -13.61 18.37
N PRO A 249 -34.49 -14.78 18.42
CA PRO A 249 -34.59 -15.66 17.27
C PRO A 249 -35.44 -15.04 16.16
N ASN A 250 -35.27 -15.52 14.93
CA ASN A 250 -36.09 -15.12 13.79
C ASN A 250 -36.34 -16.31 12.82
N ASN A 251 -37.29 -16.15 11.91
CA ASN A 251 -37.71 -17.25 11.02
C ASN A 251 -36.61 -17.74 10.07
N LEU A 252 -35.74 -16.85 9.61
CA LEU A 252 -34.70 -17.19 8.64
C LEU A 252 -33.49 -17.82 9.34
N GLY A 253 -32.86 -17.09 10.26
CA GLY A 253 -31.66 -17.53 10.97
C GLY A 253 -31.91 -18.47 12.15
N GLY A 254 -33.16 -18.66 12.59
CA GLY A 254 -33.46 -19.48 13.75
C GLY A 254 -32.96 -18.84 15.04
N ASN A 255 -32.16 -19.57 15.80
CA ASN A 255 -31.42 -19.03 16.94
C ASN A 255 -30.21 -18.25 16.41
N VAL A 256 -30.09 -16.99 16.86
CA VAL A 256 -29.11 -16.06 16.30
C VAL A 256 -28.43 -15.24 17.38
N ILE A 257 -27.25 -14.75 17.07
CA ILE A 257 -26.51 -13.77 17.87
C ILE A 257 -26.11 -12.62 16.96
N TRP A 258 -26.37 -11.40 17.42
CA TRP A 258 -25.85 -10.17 16.84
C TRP A 258 -24.83 -9.60 17.81
N LEU A 259 -23.56 -9.56 17.41
CA LEU A 259 -22.44 -9.02 18.17
C LEU A 259 -21.99 -7.70 17.53
N ARG A 260 -21.75 -6.66 18.32
CA ARG A 260 -21.20 -5.38 17.84
C ARG A 260 -19.78 -5.23 18.39
N ASP A 261 -18.81 -5.04 17.50
CA ASP A 261 -17.42 -4.79 17.89
C ASP A 261 -17.11 -3.30 18.05
N GLU A 262 -15.90 -2.99 18.52
CA GLU A 262 -15.39 -1.63 18.75
C GLU A 262 -15.27 -0.80 17.48
N MET A 263 -15.22 -1.44 16.31
CA MET A 263 -15.17 -0.79 15.01
C MET A 263 -16.55 -0.55 14.42
N GLU A 264 -17.59 -0.69 15.25
CA GLU A 264 -18.97 -0.52 14.86
C GLU A 264 -19.38 -1.49 13.73
N ARG A 265 -18.73 -2.66 13.63
CA ARG A 265 -19.15 -3.77 12.77
C ARG A 265 -20.07 -4.67 13.55
N THR A 266 -21.08 -5.18 12.87
CA THR A 266 -22.04 -6.14 13.40
C THR A 266 -21.78 -7.50 12.81
N HIS A 267 -21.50 -8.47 13.69
CA HIS A 267 -21.29 -9.88 13.35
C HIS A 267 -22.58 -10.66 13.63
N TYR A 268 -23.01 -11.43 12.65
CA TYR A 268 -24.24 -12.21 12.69
C TYR A 268 -23.89 -13.70 12.69
N TYR A 269 -24.37 -14.40 13.72
CA TYR A 269 -24.24 -15.84 13.88
C TYR A 269 -25.64 -16.44 13.81
N ALA A 270 -25.87 -17.38 12.90
CA ALA A 270 -27.20 -17.95 12.67
C ALA A 270 -27.16 -19.48 12.54
N HIS A 271 -28.36 -20.05 12.55
CA HIS A 271 -28.66 -21.47 12.53
C HIS A 271 -28.20 -22.20 13.79
N LEU A 272 -28.01 -21.48 14.90
CA LEU A 272 -27.47 -22.03 16.14
C LEU A 272 -28.40 -23.09 16.73
N ASP A 273 -27.83 -24.09 17.37
CA ASP A 273 -28.57 -25.07 18.17
C ASP A 273 -29.02 -24.42 19.48
N SER A 274 -28.09 -23.77 20.18
CA SER A 274 -28.33 -23.00 21.40
C SER A 274 -27.42 -21.77 21.48
N VAL A 275 -27.87 -20.78 22.25
CA VAL A 275 -27.17 -19.52 22.54
C VAL A 275 -26.87 -19.49 24.03
N VAL A 276 -25.63 -19.21 24.42
CA VAL A 276 -25.19 -19.18 25.83
C VAL A 276 -24.86 -17.78 26.35
N VAL A 277 -25.11 -16.75 25.53
CA VAL A 277 -24.91 -15.35 25.86
C VAL A 277 -26.24 -14.59 25.87
N PHE A 278 -26.25 -13.40 26.47
CA PHE A 278 -27.43 -12.54 26.55
C PHE A 278 -27.10 -11.11 26.11
N ARG A 279 -28.12 -10.35 25.74
CA ARG A 279 -27.98 -8.95 25.31
C ARG A 279 -27.28 -8.12 26.39
N GLY A 280 -26.28 -7.34 25.97
CA GLY A 280 -25.49 -6.45 26.83
C GLY A 280 -24.23 -7.10 27.40
N LEU A 281 -24.08 -8.43 27.29
CA LEU A 281 -22.88 -9.12 27.71
C LEU A 281 -21.70 -8.70 26.81
N ALA A 282 -20.59 -8.31 27.44
CA ALA A 282 -19.30 -8.15 26.77
C ALA A 282 -18.65 -9.52 26.60
N VAL A 283 -18.04 -9.75 25.44
CA VAL A 283 -17.32 -10.98 25.11
C VAL A 283 -15.96 -10.61 24.53
N GLU A 284 -14.97 -11.47 24.76
CA GLU A 284 -13.65 -11.38 24.17
C GLU A 284 -13.52 -12.30 22.95
N VAL A 285 -12.55 -12.03 22.09
CA VAL A 285 -12.21 -12.91 20.97
C VAL A 285 -12.00 -14.34 21.47
N GLY A 286 -12.71 -15.30 20.87
CA GLY A 286 -12.57 -16.71 21.22
C GLY A 286 -13.55 -17.21 22.30
N ASP A 287 -14.32 -16.33 22.94
CA ASP A 287 -15.36 -16.76 23.88
C ASP A 287 -16.41 -17.64 23.19
N THR A 288 -16.86 -18.71 23.85
CA THR A 288 -17.96 -19.52 23.34
C THR A 288 -19.28 -18.78 23.54
N ILE A 289 -19.96 -18.46 22.43
CA ILE A 289 -21.21 -17.68 22.44
C ILE A 289 -22.46 -18.51 22.12
N GLY A 290 -22.27 -19.71 21.57
CA GLY A 290 -23.35 -20.64 21.25
C GLY A 290 -22.81 -21.92 20.64
N PHE A 291 -23.70 -22.69 20.03
CA PHE A 291 -23.34 -23.97 19.43
C PHE A 291 -23.93 -24.14 18.03
N VAL A 292 -23.15 -24.76 17.13
CA VAL A 292 -23.55 -25.02 15.76
C VAL A 292 -24.81 -25.87 15.72
N GLY A 293 -25.75 -25.51 14.85
CA GLY A 293 -27.00 -26.23 14.66
C GLY A 293 -27.47 -26.18 13.22
N ASN A 294 -28.78 -26.24 13.04
CA ASN A 294 -29.45 -26.02 11.76
C ASN A 294 -30.83 -25.37 11.95
N SER A 295 -30.99 -24.52 12.97
CA SER A 295 -32.29 -23.89 13.25
C SER A 295 -32.71 -22.88 12.18
N GLY A 296 -33.99 -22.46 12.19
CA GLY A 296 -34.54 -21.56 11.18
C GLY A 296 -34.75 -22.26 9.84
N ASN A 297 -34.43 -21.58 8.74
CA ASN A 297 -34.62 -22.13 7.39
C ASN A 297 -33.59 -23.21 7.01
N ALA A 298 -32.54 -23.42 7.82
CA ALA A 298 -31.53 -24.46 7.64
C ALA A 298 -31.97 -25.85 8.14
N ARG A 299 -33.19 -26.01 8.66
CA ARG A 299 -33.62 -27.25 9.34
C ARG A 299 -33.48 -28.52 8.52
N THR A 300 -33.52 -28.41 7.19
CA THR A 300 -33.41 -29.53 6.25
C THR A 300 -32.00 -29.69 5.64
N THR A 301 -31.01 -28.92 6.09
CA THR A 301 -29.62 -29.00 5.63
C THR A 301 -28.72 -29.59 6.72
N PRO A 302 -27.50 -30.07 6.36
CA PRO A 302 -26.51 -30.43 7.36
C PRO A 302 -26.20 -29.25 8.30
N PRO A 303 -25.83 -29.52 9.57
CA PRO A 303 -25.50 -28.47 10.52
C PRO A 303 -24.34 -27.58 10.05
N HIS A 304 -24.51 -26.28 10.25
CA HIS A 304 -23.52 -25.26 9.89
C HIS A 304 -23.79 -23.96 10.67
N LEU A 305 -22.75 -23.14 10.80
CA LEU A 305 -22.87 -21.75 11.20
C LEU A 305 -23.02 -20.90 9.94
N HIS A 306 -24.07 -20.07 9.87
CA HIS A 306 -24.08 -18.94 8.96
C HIS A 306 -23.44 -17.74 9.66
N PHE A 307 -22.34 -17.23 9.10
CA PHE A 307 -21.57 -16.11 9.64
C PHE A 307 -21.56 -14.93 8.66
N GLY A 308 -22.07 -13.77 9.08
CA GLY A 308 -22.10 -12.55 8.27
C GLY A 308 -21.52 -11.35 9.02
N VAL A 309 -20.98 -10.38 8.28
CA VAL A 309 -20.43 -9.14 8.85
C VAL A 309 -21.02 -7.93 8.13
N TYR A 310 -21.46 -6.95 8.92
CA TYR A 310 -22.24 -5.80 8.47
C TYR A 310 -21.69 -4.50 9.05
N GLN A 311 -21.66 -3.42 8.25
CA GLN A 311 -21.36 -2.08 8.77
C GLN A 311 -22.21 -1.00 8.09
N ARG A 312 -22.06 -0.84 6.77
CA ARG A 312 -22.92 0.02 5.91
C ARG A 312 -23.68 -0.82 4.87
N GLY A 313 -23.97 -2.06 5.25
CA GLY A 313 -24.32 -3.16 4.36
C GLY A 313 -23.48 -4.40 4.70
N SER A 314 -23.83 -5.55 4.13
CA SER A 314 -23.03 -6.78 4.23
C SER A 314 -21.76 -6.67 3.38
N PHE A 315 -20.68 -7.33 3.81
CA PHE A 315 -19.49 -7.53 2.98
C PHE A 315 -18.97 -8.96 3.17
N ASP A 316 -18.13 -9.41 2.24
CA ASP A 316 -17.55 -10.76 2.28
C ASP A 316 -16.67 -10.93 3.54
N PRO A 317 -17.04 -11.80 4.49
CA PRO A 317 -16.23 -12.05 5.68
C PRO A 317 -14.97 -12.87 5.39
N TYR A 318 -14.87 -13.52 4.23
CA TYR A 318 -13.80 -14.48 3.94
C TYR A 318 -12.39 -13.90 4.12
N PRO A 319 -12.06 -12.70 3.60
CA PRO A 319 -10.72 -12.16 3.76
C PRO A 319 -10.35 -11.85 5.22
N ALA A 320 -11.34 -11.59 6.08
CA ALA A 320 -11.12 -11.33 7.50
C ALA A 320 -10.85 -12.61 8.31
N LEU A 321 -11.17 -13.79 7.75
CA LEU A 321 -11.01 -15.11 8.38
C LEU A 321 -9.90 -15.95 7.74
N TYR A 322 -9.44 -15.57 6.56
CA TYR A 322 -8.48 -16.35 5.79
C TYR A 322 -7.06 -16.18 6.35
N GLN A 323 -6.55 -17.25 6.94
CA GLN A 323 -5.17 -17.36 7.36
C GLN A 323 -4.31 -17.74 6.15
N VAL A 324 -3.41 -16.82 5.76
CA VAL A 324 -2.26 -17.13 4.91
C VAL A 324 -1.06 -17.47 5.79
N PRO A 325 -0.07 -18.25 5.30
CA PRO A 325 1.23 -18.32 5.94
C PRO A 325 1.73 -16.89 6.21
N THR A 326 2.13 -16.60 7.44
CA THR A 326 2.57 -15.25 7.84
C THR A 326 4.09 -15.10 7.83
N THR A 327 4.84 -16.20 7.78
CA THR A 327 6.30 -16.18 7.75
C THR A 327 6.81 -15.90 6.34
N PRO A 328 7.39 -14.72 6.07
CA PRO A 328 8.00 -14.45 4.76
C PRO A 328 9.30 -15.26 4.61
N GLU A 329 9.65 -15.59 3.37
CA GLU A 329 10.94 -16.24 3.07
C GLU A 329 12.10 -15.28 3.36
N ALA A 330 13.08 -15.74 4.14
CA ALA A 330 14.29 -14.97 4.41
C ALA A 330 15.17 -14.85 3.15
N PHE A 331 15.90 -13.75 3.03
CA PHE A 331 16.86 -13.58 1.95
C PHE A 331 18.01 -14.60 2.11
N SER A 332 18.39 -15.24 1.01
CA SER A 332 19.38 -16.34 1.00
C SER A 332 20.60 -16.09 0.09
N GLY A 333 20.73 -14.89 -0.48
CA GLY A 333 21.90 -14.50 -1.26
C GLY A 333 23.03 -13.89 -0.42
N ASN A 334 24.02 -13.30 -1.10
CA ASN A 334 25.10 -12.56 -0.46
C ASN A 334 24.61 -11.14 -0.08
N PRO A 335 24.44 -10.82 1.21
CA PRO A 335 23.99 -9.50 1.62
C PRO A 335 24.97 -8.40 1.21
N ASP A 336 26.27 -8.67 1.09
CA ASP A 336 27.29 -7.64 0.79
C ASP A 336 27.12 -6.99 -0.59
N LEU A 337 26.41 -7.66 -1.51
CA LEU A 337 26.07 -7.11 -2.82
C LEU A 337 24.97 -6.04 -2.76
N ILE A 338 24.12 -6.05 -1.73
CA ILE A 338 23.05 -5.04 -1.59
C ILE A 338 23.66 -3.64 -1.44
N GLY A 339 23.21 -2.71 -2.27
CA GLY A 339 23.75 -1.35 -2.40
C GLY A 339 24.98 -1.25 -3.31
N ARG A 340 25.42 -2.34 -3.94
CA ARG A 340 26.60 -2.38 -4.81
C ARG A 340 26.23 -2.73 -6.25
N VAL A 341 27.17 -2.50 -7.16
CA VAL A 341 27.10 -3.03 -8.52
C VAL A 341 27.63 -4.47 -8.51
N ALA A 342 26.86 -5.37 -9.08
CA ALA A 342 27.24 -6.73 -9.42
C ALA A 342 27.17 -6.88 -10.95
N ARG A 343 27.47 -8.07 -11.48
CA ARG A 343 27.19 -8.38 -12.89
C ARG A 343 26.54 -9.74 -13.03
N VAL A 344 25.82 -9.93 -14.13
CA VAL A 344 25.23 -11.23 -14.43
C VAL A 344 26.28 -12.22 -14.97
N SER A 345 26.17 -13.48 -14.58
CA SER A 345 27.21 -14.49 -14.84
C SER A 345 26.91 -15.43 -16.03
N ARG A 346 25.67 -15.43 -16.53
CA ARG A 346 25.21 -16.30 -17.64
C ARG A 346 25.07 -15.54 -18.94
N GLU A 347 25.23 -16.26 -20.06
CA GLU A 347 25.05 -15.76 -21.43
C GLU A 347 23.71 -15.07 -21.66
N ARG A 348 22.64 -15.59 -21.04
CA ARG A 348 21.28 -15.04 -21.13
C ARG A 348 20.63 -15.07 -19.77
N THR A 349 20.58 -13.93 -19.11
CA THR A 349 19.97 -13.79 -17.78
C THR A 349 18.63 -13.09 -17.89
N ARG A 350 17.54 -13.77 -17.52
CA ARG A 350 16.20 -13.18 -17.52
C ARG A 350 15.99 -12.33 -16.27
N VAL A 351 15.57 -11.09 -16.48
CA VAL A 351 15.14 -10.17 -15.43
C VAL A 351 13.63 -10.22 -15.36
N ARG A 352 13.09 -10.36 -14.15
CA ARG A 352 11.67 -10.63 -13.94
C ARG A 352 10.95 -9.50 -13.24
N GLU A 353 9.65 -9.40 -13.44
CA GLU A 353 8.82 -8.36 -12.82
C GLU A 353 8.68 -8.55 -11.29
N ALA A 354 8.65 -9.80 -10.83
CA ALA A 354 8.48 -10.17 -9.42
C ALA A 354 9.48 -11.28 -9.02
N PRO A 355 9.79 -11.47 -7.72
CA PRO A 355 10.77 -12.46 -7.22
C PRO A 355 10.22 -13.89 -7.28
N SER A 356 9.90 -14.37 -8.49
CA SER A 356 9.31 -15.68 -8.74
C SER A 356 9.76 -16.20 -10.12
N GLY A 357 10.02 -17.51 -10.22
CA GLY A 357 10.36 -18.13 -11.51
C GLY A 357 9.21 -18.13 -12.53
N GLY A 358 7.97 -17.88 -12.08
CA GLY A 358 6.77 -17.83 -12.90
C GLY A 358 6.31 -16.42 -13.31
N SER A 359 6.97 -15.36 -12.86
CA SER A 359 6.62 -13.99 -13.24
C SER A 359 7.14 -13.61 -14.63
N ASP A 360 6.54 -12.57 -15.20
CA ASP A 360 6.87 -12.08 -16.54
C ASP A 360 8.33 -11.60 -16.62
N VAL A 361 8.90 -11.76 -17.81
CA VAL A 361 10.27 -11.34 -18.12
C VAL A 361 10.21 -9.92 -18.65
N VAL A 362 10.85 -8.99 -17.95
CA VAL A 362 10.89 -7.56 -18.31
C VAL A 362 12.11 -7.19 -19.13
N ALA A 363 13.20 -7.97 -19.00
CA ALA A 363 14.41 -7.80 -19.79
C ALA A 363 15.22 -9.11 -19.87
N GLU A 364 16.15 -9.17 -20.82
CA GLU A 364 17.14 -10.24 -20.93
C GLU A 364 18.53 -9.62 -21.07
N LEU A 365 19.47 -10.08 -20.24
CA LEU A 365 20.82 -9.52 -20.14
C LEU A 365 21.85 -10.48 -20.71
N ALA A 366 22.81 -9.93 -21.45
CA ALA A 366 24.00 -10.64 -21.87
C ALA A 366 24.93 -10.89 -20.67
N ARG A 367 25.85 -11.85 -20.81
CA ARG A 367 26.85 -12.12 -19.78
C ARG A 367 27.66 -10.86 -19.46
N HIS A 368 28.00 -10.70 -18.19
CA HIS A 368 28.77 -9.56 -17.66
C HIS A 368 28.10 -8.20 -17.76
N THR A 369 26.81 -8.12 -18.05
CA THR A 369 26.07 -6.87 -17.88
C THR A 369 26.06 -6.44 -16.41
N PRO A 370 26.56 -5.23 -16.08
CA PRO A 370 26.48 -4.67 -14.75
C PRO A 370 25.04 -4.41 -14.34
N VAL A 371 24.73 -4.66 -13.07
CA VAL A 371 23.44 -4.36 -12.45
C VAL A 371 23.65 -3.81 -11.05
N ARG A 372 22.91 -2.75 -10.68
CA ARG A 372 22.93 -2.25 -9.30
C ARG A 372 21.97 -3.09 -8.47
N VAL A 373 22.47 -3.76 -7.44
CA VAL A 373 21.65 -4.56 -6.53
C VAL A 373 21.04 -3.64 -5.49
N ALA A 374 19.74 -3.40 -5.59
CA ALA A 374 19.00 -2.53 -4.68
C ALA A 374 18.61 -3.27 -3.40
N ALA A 375 18.24 -4.54 -3.51
CA ALA A 375 17.72 -5.33 -2.40
C ALA A 375 17.78 -6.85 -2.63
N GLY A 376 17.53 -7.63 -1.59
CA GLY A 376 17.42 -9.09 -1.61
C GLY A 376 16.12 -9.58 -0.95
N SER A 377 15.42 -10.52 -1.61
CA SER A 377 14.19 -11.15 -1.11
C SER A 377 14.15 -12.63 -1.53
N GLY A 378 14.06 -13.55 -0.57
CA GLY A 378 14.20 -14.99 -0.85
C GLY A 378 15.50 -15.29 -1.63
N PRO A 379 15.46 -16.07 -2.71
CA PRO A 379 16.61 -16.33 -3.58
C PRO A 379 16.78 -15.30 -4.72
N TRP A 380 16.24 -14.08 -4.57
CA TRP A 380 16.26 -13.05 -5.61
C TRP A 380 16.96 -11.77 -5.14
N TYR A 381 17.68 -11.14 -6.06
CA TYR A 381 18.03 -9.74 -5.98
C TYR A 381 17.01 -8.91 -6.75
N ARG A 382 16.56 -7.80 -6.15
CA ARG A 382 15.96 -6.70 -6.90
C ARG A 382 17.10 -5.84 -7.43
N VAL A 383 17.15 -5.68 -8.75
CA VAL A 383 18.21 -5.00 -9.46
C VAL A 383 17.68 -3.83 -10.28
N MET A 384 18.52 -2.82 -10.46
CA MET A 384 18.35 -1.76 -11.44
C MET A 384 19.37 -1.97 -12.55
N LEU A 385 18.87 -2.00 -13.78
CA LEU A 385 19.64 -2.14 -15.00
C LEU A 385 20.26 -0.79 -15.40
N PRO A 386 21.28 -0.80 -16.28
CA PRO A 386 21.93 0.44 -16.71
C PRO A 386 21.01 1.43 -17.44
N ASP A 387 19.91 0.96 -18.04
CA ASP A 387 18.88 1.78 -18.69
C ASP A 387 17.79 2.29 -17.71
N GLY A 388 17.98 2.05 -16.41
CA GLY A 388 17.03 2.42 -15.36
C GLY A 388 15.87 1.44 -15.16
N THR A 389 15.74 0.41 -16.00
CA THR A 389 14.75 -0.66 -15.81
C THR A 389 15.00 -1.39 -14.49
N THR A 390 13.95 -1.64 -13.71
CA THR A 390 14.06 -2.41 -12.46
C THR A 390 13.41 -3.78 -12.61
N GLY A 391 13.97 -4.79 -11.96
CA GLY A 391 13.36 -6.11 -11.87
C GLY A 391 14.12 -7.04 -10.95
N TYR A 392 13.90 -8.34 -11.09
CA TYR A 392 14.42 -9.37 -10.21
C TYR A 392 15.30 -10.37 -10.97
N VAL A 393 16.46 -10.69 -10.40
CA VAL A 393 17.40 -11.70 -10.90
C VAL A 393 17.71 -12.68 -9.78
N ALA A 394 17.73 -13.98 -10.08
CA ALA A 394 18.06 -14.98 -9.07
C ALA A 394 19.51 -14.80 -8.59
N THR A 395 19.75 -14.96 -7.29
CA THR A 395 21.04 -14.65 -6.65
C THR A 395 22.20 -15.45 -7.26
N GLY A 396 21.96 -16.71 -7.63
CA GLY A 396 22.94 -17.59 -8.29
C GLY A 396 23.27 -17.23 -9.75
N LEU A 397 22.64 -16.19 -10.32
CA LEU A 397 22.92 -15.68 -11.67
C LEU A 397 23.72 -14.37 -11.66
N THR A 398 24.12 -13.90 -10.48
CA THR A 398 24.92 -12.68 -10.29
C THR A 398 26.23 -13.00 -9.58
N GLU A 399 27.26 -12.22 -9.88
CA GLU A 399 28.57 -12.30 -9.24
C GLU A 399 29.09 -10.89 -8.88
N PRO A 400 29.90 -10.76 -7.82
CA PRO A 400 30.62 -9.52 -7.51
C PRO A 400 31.59 -9.10 -8.62
N LEU A 401 32.05 -7.86 -8.56
CA LEU A 401 33.07 -7.31 -9.46
C LEU A 401 34.50 -7.59 -8.94
N ASP A 402 34.79 -8.82 -8.49
CA ASP A 402 36.08 -9.16 -7.84
C ASP A 402 37.28 -9.20 -8.81
N GLY A 403 37.04 -9.08 -10.12
CA GLY A 403 38.10 -8.99 -11.12
C GLY A 403 37.60 -8.57 -12.51
N PRO A 404 38.50 -8.06 -13.36
CA PRO A 404 38.17 -7.65 -14.71
C PRO A 404 37.81 -8.85 -15.58
N ILE A 405 36.93 -8.60 -16.56
CA ILE A 405 36.58 -9.53 -17.64
C ILE A 405 37.46 -9.34 -18.87
N GLY A 406 38.23 -8.25 -18.91
CA GLY A 406 39.11 -7.90 -19.99
C GLY A 406 39.83 -6.58 -19.71
N ARG A 407 40.67 -6.16 -20.66
CA ARG A 407 41.34 -4.86 -20.64
C ARG A 407 41.08 -4.10 -21.92
N GLN A 408 41.11 -2.79 -21.82
CA GLN A 408 40.96 -1.90 -22.96
C GLN A 408 41.92 -0.71 -22.85
N THR A 409 42.67 -0.48 -23.92
CA THR A 409 43.51 0.71 -24.07
C THR A 409 42.67 1.87 -24.62
N VAL A 410 42.74 3.02 -23.96
CA VAL A 410 42.11 4.27 -24.41
C VAL A 410 42.87 4.79 -25.64
N VAL A 411 42.21 4.82 -26.81
CA VAL A 411 42.86 5.20 -28.08
C VAL A 411 42.84 6.71 -28.36
N ALA A 412 41.95 7.44 -27.72
CA ALA A 412 41.86 8.91 -27.71
C ALA A 412 41.26 9.32 -26.35
N GLY A 413 41.48 10.55 -25.88
CA GLY A 413 41.03 10.93 -24.53
C GLY A 413 39.51 10.80 -24.35
N THR A 414 39.07 9.86 -23.49
CA THR A 414 37.67 9.46 -23.33
C THR A 414 37.15 9.80 -21.93
N ASP A 415 35.91 10.28 -21.85
CA ASP A 415 35.27 10.63 -20.60
C ASP A 415 34.75 9.38 -19.86
N LEU A 416 34.82 9.42 -18.53
CA LEU A 416 34.14 8.47 -17.65
C LEU A 416 32.76 9.03 -17.32
N LEU A 417 31.72 8.30 -17.69
CA LEU A 417 30.33 8.74 -17.65
C LEU A 417 29.57 8.10 -16.46
N THR A 418 28.55 8.79 -15.95
CA THR A 418 27.68 8.25 -14.89
C THR A 418 26.77 7.12 -15.37
N GLU A 419 26.38 7.15 -16.64
CA GLU A 419 25.41 6.25 -17.27
C GLU A 419 25.92 5.83 -18.66
N PRO A 420 25.47 4.70 -19.23
CA PRO A 420 25.88 4.26 -20.58
C PRO A 420 25.12 5.03 -21.67
N ASP A 421 25.22 6.36 -21.64
CA ASP A 421 24.63 7.29 -22.58
C ASP A 421 25.71 8.32 -22.98
N PRO A 422 25.96 8.59 -24.27
CA PRO A 422 26.96 9.59 -24.68
C PRO A 422 26.70 11.01 -24.15
N ALA A 423 25.46 11.32 -23.78
CA ALA A 423 25.05 12.61 -23.21
C ALA A 423 25.10 12.63 -21.66
N ALA A 424 25.49 11.53 -21.02
CA ALA A 424 25.60 11.45 -19.57
C ALA A 424 26.69 12.38 -19.02
N VAL A 425 26.59 12.69 -17.72
CA VAL A 425 27.55 13.56 -17.06
C VAL A 425 28.91 12.88 -16.99
N ALA A 426 29.93 13.57 -17.54
CA ALA A 426 31.32 13.19 -17.38
C ALA A 426 31.79 13.50 -15.96
N VAL A 427 32.34 12.48 -15.29
CA VAL A 427 32.80 12.56 -13.90
C VAL A 427 34.30 12.46 -13.74
N ASP A 428 34.98 12.01 -14.79
CA ASP A 428 36.43 11.98 -14.92
C ASP A 428 36.78 11.87 -16.42
N ARG A 429 38.07 11.93 -16.76
CA ARG A 429 38.55 11.74 -18.12
C ARG A 429 39.85 10.95 -18.16
N PHE A 430 39.87 9.93 -18.99
CA PHE A 430 41.07 9.15 -19.25
C PHE A 430 41.88 9.75 -20.40
N VAL A 431 43.21 9.69 -20.27
CA VAL A 431 44.13 10.10 -21.33
C VAL A 431 44.39 8.94 -22.28
N MET A 432 44.81 9.27 -23.50
CA MET A 432 45.24 8.27 -24.48
C MET A 432 46.35 7.37 -23.90
N GLY A 433 46.27 6.08 -24.16
CA GLY A 433 47.19 5.06 -23.66
C GLY A 433 46.87 4.55 -22.26
N THR A 434 45.82 5.06 -21.60
CA THR A 434 45.37 4.49 -20.32
C THR A 434 44.85 3.08 -20.52
N GLU A 435 45.33 2.13 -19.73
CA GLU A 435 44.81 0.77 -19.65
C GLU A 435 43.64 0.72 -18.67
N LEU A 436 42.47 0.29 -19.14
CA LEU A 436 41.26 0.16 -18.33
C LEU A 436 40.97 -1.32 -18.06
N ASP A 437 40.79 -1.65 -16.79
CA ASP A 437 40.24 -2.94 -16.37
C ASP A 437 38.71 -2.91 -16.58
N VAL A 438 38.22 -3.73 -17.51
CA VAL A 438 36.80 -3.81 -17.86
C VAL A 438 36.10 -4.70 -16.85
N LEU A 439 35.10 -4.17 -16.16
CA LEU A 439 34.33 -4.86 -15.12
C LEU A 439 33.00 -5.42 -15.65
N GLY A 440 32.47 -4.87 -16.74
CA GLY A 440 31.28 -5.36 -17.43
C GLY A 440 30.98 -4.60 -18.73
N VAL A 441 29.95 -5.03 -19.45
CA VAL A 441 29.59 -4.49 -20.78
C VAL A 441 28.08 -4.28 -20.89
N PHE A 442 27.66 -3.19 -21.51
CA PHE A 442 26.27 -2.92 -21.88
C PHE A 442 26.21 -2.13 -23.18
N GLY A 443 25.66 -2.73 -24.25
CA GLY A 443 25.66 -2.11 -25.57
C GLY A 443 27.09 -1.82 -26.07
N SER A 444 27.34 -0.60 -26.54
CA SER A 444 28.67 -0.10 -26.92
C SER A 444 29.44 0.54 -25.76
N PHE A 445 29.06 0.27 -24.51
CA PHE A 445 29.74 0.81 -23.32
C PHE A 445 30.39 -0.29 -22.50
N VAL A 446 31.58 0.03 -21.97
CA VAL A 446 32.25 -0.76 -20.94
C VAL A 446 32.14 -0.07 -19.59
N PHE A 447 31.96 -0.88 -18.56
CA PHE A 447 31.94 -0.44 -17.17
C PHE A 447 33.33 -0.64 -16.56
N VAL A 448 33.89 0.42 -15.99
CA VAL A 448 35.29 0.47 -15.54
C VAL A 448 35.41 1.16 -14.19
N GLN A 449 36.58 1.05 -13.58
CA GLN A 449 36.95 1.80 -12.38
C GLN A 449 38.17 2.69 -12.67
N ASN A 450 38.11 3.95 -12.26
CA ASN A 450 39.28 4.84 -12.35
C ASN A 450 40.26 4.62 -11.18
N SER A 451 41.38 5.35 -11.20
CA SER A 451 42.43 5.27 -10.16
C SER A 451 41.97 5.75 -8.78
N SER A 452 40.93 6.58 -8.69
CA SER A 452 40.32 6.99 -7.42
C SER A 452 39.28 6.00 -6.89
N GLY A 453 39.10 4.86 -7.55
CA GLY A 453 38.11 3.85 -7.18
C GLY A 453 36.67 4.16 -7.61
N ARG A 454 36.46 5.21 -8.41
CA ARG A 454 35.14 5.59 -8.94
C ARG A 454 34.76 4.70 -10.11
N LEU A 455 33.55 4.14 -10.05
CA LEU A 455 32.97 3.34 -11.13
C LEU A 455 32.22 4.23 -12.12
N GLY A 456 32.21 3.85 -13.39
CA GLY A 456 31.45 4.53 -14.44
C GLY A 456 31.56 3.84 -15.80
N TRP A 457 31.04 4.50 -16.83
CA TRP A 457 30.92 3.97 -18.18
C TRP A 457 31.87 4.69 -19.14
N VAL A 458 32.42 3.95 -20.09
CA VAL A 458 33.25 4.47 -21.18
C VAL A 458 32.66 3.97 -22.49
N SER A 459 32.45 4.87 -23.45
CA SER A 459 31.99 4.50 -24.79
C SER A 459 33.13 3.85 -25.58
N LEU A 460 32.80 2.81 -26.35
CA LEU A 460 33.71 2.09 -27.24
C LEU A 460 33.80 2.71 -28.65
N ASP A 461 32.96 3.70 -28.94
CA ASP A 461 32.76 4.28 -30.28
C ASP A 461 33.74 5.41 -30.62
#